data_AF-A0A5P8Z625-F1
#
_entry.id   AF-A0A5P8Z625-F1
#
_cell.length_a   1.000
_cell.length_b   1.000
_cell.length_c   1.000
_cell.angle_alpha   90.00
_cell.angle_beta   90.00
_cell.angle_gamma   90.00
#
_symmetry.space_group_name_H-M   'P 1'
#
loop_
_entity.id
_entity.type
_entity.pdbx_description
1 polymer ?
#
loop_
_entity_poly.entity_id
_entity_poly.type
_entity_poly.pdbx_seq_one_letter_code
_entity_poly.pdbx_strand_id
1 'polypeptide(L)'
;MQIIKQRFIDGLEERLAELEGLFELLDDGENAARVWAEIRLRVHRIAGVAGSLGFAALGARAAQIDNGIDAMLTLEPPYDDRNLRSAMDSLLDDIDEILETEAAA
;
A
#
# COMPACT_ATOMS: atom_id res chain seq x y z
N MET A 1 -21.18 6.26 10.55
CA MET A 1 -19.98 6.38 9.68
C MET A 1 -18.69 6.51 10.48
N GLN A 2 -18.61 7.38 11.49
CA GLN A 2 -17.37 7.62 12.26
C GLN A 2 -16.71 6.35 12.85
N ILE A 3 -17.47 5.42 13.43
CA ILE A 3 -16.92 4.17 14.00
C ILE A 3 -16.18 3.32 12.96
N ILE A 4 -16.65 3.30 11.71
CA ILE A 4 -16.02 2.53 10.63
C ILE A 4 -14.74 3.22 10.16
N LYS A 5 -14.76 4.56 10.05
CA LYS A 5 -13.56 5.35 9.74
C LYS A 5 -12.48 5.14 10.81
N GLN A 6 -12.85 5.20 12.10
CA GLN A 6 -11.90 4.99 13.19
C GLN A 6 -11.26 3.60 13.14
N ARG A 7 -12.05 2.54 12.99
CA ARG A 7 -11.52 1.17 12.83
C ARG A 7 -10.60 0.99 11.62
N PHE A 8 -10.83 1.76 10.56
CA PHE A 8 -9.93 1.75 9.41
C PHE A 8 -8.58 2.37 9.77
N ILE A 9 -8.59 3.54 10.42
CA ILE A 9 -7.39 4.25 10.92
C ILE A 9 -6.65 3.37 11.94
N ASP A 10 -7.33 2.81 12.93
CA ASP A 10 -6.73 1.94 13.96
C ASP A 10 -6.01 0.74 13.33
N GLY A 11 -6.56 0.21 12.23
CA GLY A 11 -5.92 -0.89 11.49
C GLY A 11 -4.96 -0.45 10.40
N LEU A 12 -4.77 0.86 10.19
CA LEU A 12 -3.86 1.40 9.18
C LEU A 12 -2.42 1.39 9.68
N GLU A 13 -2.20 1.60 10.99
CA GLU A 13 -0.89 1.48 11.65
C GLU A 13 -0.30 0.07 11.47
N GLU A 14 -1.08 -0.98 11.76
CA GLU A 14 -0.66 -2.37 11.54
C GLU A 14 -0.33 -2.64 10.06
N ARG A 15 -1.12 -2.07 9.13
CA ARG A 15 -0.89 -2.24 7.69
C ARG A 15 0.34 -1.49 7.20
N LEU A 16 0.63 -0.31 7.76
CA LEU A 16 1.83 0.44 7.46
C LEU A 16 3.06 -0.41 7.80
N ALA A 17 3.14 -0.89 9.03
CA ALA A 17 4.24 -1.73 9.50
C ALA A 17 4.39 -3.04 8.67
N GLU A 18 3.27 -3.68 8.31
CA GLU A 18 3.29 -4.85 7.42
C GLU A 18 3.82 -4.52 6.00
N LEU A 19 3.40 -3.38 5.44
CA LEU A 19 3.82 -2.96 4.11
C LEU A 19 5.29 -2.56 4.09
N GLU A 20 5.77 -1.82 5.10
CA GLU A 20 7.18 -1.47 5.28
C GLU A 20 8.05 -2.72 5.35
N GLY A 21 7.69 -3.68 6.20
CA GLY A 21 8.44 -4.93 6.32
C GLY A 21 8.46 -5.74 5.03
N LEU A 22 7.36 -5.77 4.25
CA LEU A 22 7.36 -6.38 2.93
C LEU A 22 8.21 -5.59 1.92
N PHE A 23 8.22 -4.27 2.01
CA PHE A 23 8.95 -3.40 1.11
C PHE A 23 10.46 -3.54 1.30
N GLU A 24 10.93 -3.65 2.54
CA GLU A 24 12.33 -3.95 2.86
C GLU A 24 12.79 -5.29 2.27
N LEU A 25 11.93 -6.33 2.31
CA LEU A 25 12.25 -7.64 1.72
C LEU A 25 12.45 -7.62 0.20
N LEU A 26 12.02 -6.56 -0.48
CA LEU A 26 12.29 -6.41 -1.91
C LEU A 26 13.78 -6.13 -2.21
N ASP A 27 14.54 -5.62 -1.24
CA ASP A 27 15.97 -5.32 -1.43
C ASP A 27 16.85 -6.57 -1.41
N ASP A 28 16.36 -7.66 -0.80
CA ASP A 28 17.04 -8.96 -0.80
C ASP A 28 17.02 -9.64 -2.19
N GLY A 29 16.15 -9.18 -3.11
CA GLY A 29 16.06 -9.62 -4.51
C GLY A 29 15.54 -11.05 -4.72
N GLU A 30 15.71 -11.96 -3.76
CA GLU A 30 15.13 -13.28 -3.78
C GLU A 30 13.61 -13.23 -3.56
N ASN A 31 12.85 -13.87 -4.46
CA ASN A 31 11.39 -13.95 -4.38
C ASN A 31 10.63 -12.62 -4.51
N ALA A 32 11.21 -11.60 -5.18
CA ALA A 32 10.55 -10.31 -5.40
C ALA A 32 9.10 -10.45 -5.93
N ALA A 33 8.83 -11.41 -6.82
CA ALA A 33 7.48 -11.63 -7.35
C ALA A 33 6.48 -12.07 -6.27
N ARG A 34 6.92 -12.91 -5.33
CA ARG A 34 6.10 -13.34 -4.19
C ARG A 34 5.86 -12.16 -3.24
N VAL A 35 6.89 -11.37 -2.97
CA VAL A 35 6.79 -10.19 -2.09
C VAL A 35 5.84 -9.15 -2.70
N TRP A 36 5.96 -8.85 -3.99
CA TRP A 36 5.03 -7.98 -4.71
C TRP A 36 3.59 -8.49 -4.67
N ALA A 37 3.36 -9.80 -4.80
CA ALA A 37 2.03 -10.38 -4.66
C ALA A 37 1.44 -10.16 -3.25
N GLU A 38 2.26 -10.28 -2.20
CA GLU A 38 1.85 -10.00 -0.81
C GLU A 38 1.55 -8.53 -0.54
N ILE A 39 2.36 -7.62 -1.10
CA ILE A 39 2.13 -6.17 -1.06
C ILE A 39 0.78 -5.86 -1.73
N ARG A 40 0.53 -6.44 -2.91
CA ARG A 40 -0.71 -6.23 -3.65
C ARG A 40 -1.95 -6.57 -2.84
N LEU A 41 -1.96 -7.67 -2.09
CA LEU A 41 -3.11 -8.06 -1.25
C LEU A 41 -3.48 -6.98 -0.22
N ARG A 42 -2.48 -6.31 0.36
CA ARG A 42 -2.66 -5.24 1.35
C ARG A 42 -3.10 -3.94 0.69
N VAL A 43 -2.43 -3.56 -0.40
CA VAL A 43 -2.76 -2.36 -1.18
C VAL A 43 -4.17 -2.45 -1.78
N HIS A 44 -4.57 -3.61 -2.29
CA HIS A 44 -5.93 -3.86 -2.81
C HIS A 44 -7.00 -3.56 -1.76
N ARG A 45 -6.76 -3.98 -0.51
CA ARG A 45 -7.68 -3.69 0.60
C ARG A 45 -7.80 -2.20 0.87
N ILE A 46 -6.68 -1.47 0.86
CA ILE A 46 -6.67 0.00 1.04
C ILE A 46 -7.46 0.66 -0.09
N ALA A 47 -7.19 0.29 -1.34
CA ALA A 47 -7.90 0.80 -2.52
C ALA A 47 -9.42 0.62 -2.42
N GLY A 48 -9.88 -0.55 -1.95
CA GLY A 48 -11.29 -0.89 -1.87
C GLY A 48 -12.08 -0.13 -0.80
N VAL A 49 -11.44 0.34 0.28
CA VAL A 49 -12.16 0.94 1.42
C VAL A 49 -11.87 2.42 1.63
N ALA A 50 -10.65 2.89 1.36
CA ALA A 50 -10.18 4.24 1.69
C ALA A 50 -11.08 5.34 1.11
N GLY A 51 -11.47 5.23 -0.16
CA GLY A 51 -12.31 6.23 -0.84
C GLY A 51 -13.67 6.42 -0.19
N SER A 52 -14.31 5.33 0.27
CA SER A 52 -15.61 5.38 0.94
C SER A 52 -15.57 5.98 2.35
N LEU A 53 -14.38 6.07 2.94
CA LEU A 53 -14.16 6.57 4.31
C LEU A 53 -13.61 8.00 4.33
N GLY A 54 -13.52 8.65 3.17
CA GLY A 54 -13.07 10.04 3.02
C GLY A 54 -11.60 10.18 2.62
N PHE A 55 -10.87 9.08 2.42
CA PHE A 55 -9.47 9.07 2.00
C PHE A 55 -9.35 8.79 0.50
N ALA A 56 -9.97 9.65 -0.32
CA ALA A 56 -10.07 9.44 -1.76
C ALA A 56 -8.70 9.41 -2.47
N ALA A 57 -7.77 10.28 -2.07
CA ALA A 57 -6.42 10.33 -2.63
C ALA A 57 -5.65 9.03 -2.32
N LEU A 58 -5.65 8.60 -1.06
CA LEU A 58 -5.04 7.34 -0.62
C LEU A 58 -5.60 6.14 -1.41
N GLY A 59 -6.93 6.06 -1.52
CA GLY A 59 -7.59 4.98 -2.27
C GLY A 59 -7.22 4.96 -3.75
N ALA A 60 -7.13 6.13 -4.38
CA ALA A 60 -6.73 6.24 -5.78
C ALA A 60 -5.27 5.81 -6.01
N ARG A 61 -4.34 6.23 -5.13
CA ARG A 61 -2.93 5.82 -5.21
C ARG A 61 -2.78 4.32 -5.00
N ALA A 62 -3.44 3.76 -3.98
CA ALA A 62 -3.45 2.33 -3.74
C ALA A 62 -3.98 1.56 -4.96
N ALA A 63 -5.06 2.02 -5.60
CA ALA A 63 -5.57 1.39 -6.82
C ALA A 63 -4.58 1.44 -7.99
N GLN A 64 -3.84 2.54 -8.14
CA GLN A 64 -2.80 2.64 -9.18
C GLN A 64 -1.68 1.63 -8.97
N ILE A 65 -1.24 1.47 -7.72
CA ILE A 65 -0.18 0.52 -7.36
C ILE A 65 -0.68 -0.92 -7.53
N ASP A 66 -1.89 -1.24 -7.04
CA ASP A 66 -2.51 -2.56 -7.21
C ASP A 66 -2.54 -3.00 -8.68
N ASN A 67 -3.04 -2.13 -9.56
CA ASN A 67 -3.07 -2.38 -10.99
C ASN A 67 -1.66 -2.50 -11.60
N GLY A 68 -0.71 -1.68 -11.15
CA GLY A 68 0.67 -1.73 -11.62
C GLY A 68 1.38 -3.04 -11.24
N ILE A 69 1.15 -3.53 -10.01
CA ILE A 69 1.69 -4.82 -9.57
C ILE A 69 1.03 -5.96 -10.36
N ASP A 70 -0.29 -5.94 -10.54
CA ASP A 70 -0.99 -6.95 -11.35
C ASP A 70 -0.40 -7.04 -12.76
N ALA A 71 -0.24 -5.90 -13.43
CA ALA A 71 0.36 -5.84 -14.75
C ALA A 71 1.81 -6.36 -14.77
N MET A 72 2.64 -5.93 -13.81
CA MET A 72 4.04 -6.37 -13.72
C MET A 72 4.16 -7.88 -13.50
N LEU A 73 3.32 -8.47 -12.65
CA LEU A 73 3.36 -9.91 -12.36
C LEU A 73 2.92 -10.79 -13.56
N THR A 74 2.34 -10.21 -14.61
CA THR A 74 2.09 -10.92 -15.88
C THR A 74 3.32 -10.99 -16.80
N LEU A 75 4.38 -10.26 -16.49
CA LEU A 75 5.61 -10.22 -17.27
C LEU A 75 6.57 -11.34 -16.86
N GLU A 76 7.42 -11.80 -17.79
CA GLU A 76 8.52 -12.70 -17.46
C GLU A 76 9.66 -11.95 -16.75
N PRO A 77 10.25 -12.50 -15.67
CA PRO A 77 11.41 -11.90 -15.03
C PRO A 77 12.65 -11.87 -15.96
N PRO A 78 13.56 -10.89 -15.79
CA PRO A 78 13.50 -9.80 -14.82
C PRO A 78 12.59 -8.66 -15.29
N TYR A 79 11.82 -8.08 -14.37
CA TYR A 79 11.02 -6.88 -14.62
C TYR A 79 11.64 -5.67 -13.91
N ASP A 80 11.36 -4.47 -14.43
CA ASP A 80 11.76 -3.20 -13.82
C ASP A 80 10.64 -2.72 -12.89
N ASP A 81 10.88 -2.80 -11.57
CA ASP A 81 9.92 -2.42 -10.54
C ASP A 81 10.18 -1.02 -9.94
N ARG A 82 11.15 -0.25 -10.45
CA ARG A 82 11.57 1.04 -9.87
C ARG A 82 10.43 2.04 -9.71
N ASN A 83 9.52 2.11 -10.68
CA ASN A 83 8.37 2.99 -10.62
C ASN A 83 7.36 2.54 -9.56
N LEU A 84 7.17 1.23 -9.39
CA LEU A 84 6.31 0.67 -8.36
C LEU A 84 6.91 0.89 -6.97
N ARG A 85 8.23 0.77 -6.83
CA ARG A 85 8.94 1.10 -5.58
C ARG A 85 8.74 2.55 -5.18
N SER A 86 8.97 3.48 -6.11
CA SER A 86 8.74 4.91 -5.83
C SER A 86 7.28 5.21 -5.50
N ALA A 87 6.32 4.54 -6.15
CA ALA A 87 4.91 4.72 -5.84
C ALA A 87 4.53 4.14 -4.47
N MET A 88 5.12 3.00 -4.07
CA MET A 88 4.96 2.41 -2.75
C MET A 88 5.49 3.31 -1.66
N ASP A 89 6.69 3.86 -1.82
CA ASP A 89 7.30 4.82 -0.89
C ASP A 89 6.34 6.00 -0.62
N SER A 90 5.82 6.61 -1.68
CA SER A 90 4.80 7.67 -1.54
C SER A 90 3.48 7.20 -0.92
N LEU A 91 3.11 5.92 -1.02
CA LEU A 91 1.93 5.39 -0.35
C LEU A 91 2.18 5.22 1.16
N LEU A 92 3.38 4.78 1.55
CA LEU A 92 3.77 4.66 2.96
C LEU A 92 3.78 6.03 3.62
N ASP A 93 4.38 7.03 2.96
CA ASP A 93 4.37 8.43 3.42
C ASP A 93 2.95 8.97 3.59
N ASP A 94 2.06 8.76 2.60
CA ASP A 94 0.66 9.19 2.69
C ASP A 94 -0.07 8.53 3.88
N ILE A 95 0.24 7.26 4.18
CA ILE A 95 -0.36 6.54 5.31
C ILE A 95 0.15 7.12 6.64
N ASP A 96 1.44 7.35 6.75
CA ASP A 96 2.08 7.90 7.94
C ASP A 96 1.52 9.30 8.26
N GLU A 97 1.44 10.19 7.27
CA GLU A 97 0.87 11.55 7.42
C GLU A 97 -0.59 11.50 7.93
N ILE A 98 -1.39 10.55 7.44
CA ILE A 98 -2.78 10.35 7.89
C ILE A 98 -2.80 9.91 9.36
N LEU A 99 -1.95 8.96 9.76
CA LEU A 99 -1.86 8.47 11.14
C LEU A 99 -1.44 9.58 12.09
N GLU A 100 -0.41 10.35 11.74
CA GLU A 100 0.06 11.49 12.52
C GLU A 100 -1.04 12.55 12.70
N THR A 101 -1.74 12.88 11.61
CA THR A 101 -2.82 13.89 11.63
C THR A 101 -3.97 13.47 12.54
N GLU A 102 -4.39 12.20 12.48
CA GLU A 102 -5.49 11.69 13.32
C GLU A 102 -5.06 11.46 14.78
N ALA A 103 -3.77 11.23 15.05
CA ALA A 103 -3.24 11.16 16.42
C ALA A 103 -3.19 12.55 17.12
N ALA A 104 -3.11 13.62 16.34
CA ALA A 104 -3.08 15.01 16.84
C ALA A 104 -4.48 15.65 16.99
N ALA A 105 -5.54 15.01 16.51
CA ALA A 105 -6.93 15.51 16.48
C ALA A 105 -7.74 15.17 17.75
#